data_AF-A0A1G3R8B5-F1
#
_entry.id   AF-A0A1G3R8B5-F1
#
_cell.length_a   1.000
_cell.length_b   1.000
_cell.length_c   1.000
_cell.angle_alpha   90.00
_cell.angle_beta   90.00
_cell.angle_gamma   90.00
#
_symmetry.space_group_name_H-M   'P 1'
#
loop_
_entity.id
_entity.type
_entity.pdbx_description
1 polymer ?
#
loop_
_entity_poly.entity_id
_entity_poly.type
_entity_poly.pdbx_seq_one_letter_code
_entity_poly.pdbx_strand_id
1 'polypeptide(L)'
;MGVRIGELSLAPNFDGLLPWGLIDNRPFLRCMHGFGLCLWRLGRFEEAGRIFDRMLWLNPADNQGVRFVIDEVRAGTAWEDRQEE
;
A
#
# COMPACT_ATOMS: atom_id res chain seq x y z
N MET A 1 -8.06 -1.27 -10.90
CA MET A 1 -7.84 -2.35 -11.90
C MET A 1 -6.62 -3.21 -11.56
N GLY A 2 -5.39 -2.67 -11.49
CA GLY A 2 -4.18 -3.47 -11.23
C GLY A 2 -4.16 -4.25 -9.90
N VAL A 3 -4.44 -3.59 -8.77
CA VAL A 3 -4.49 -4.25 -7.44
C VAL A 3 -5.52 -5.37 -7.42
N ARG A 4 -6.72 -5.13 -7.95
CA ARG A 4 -7.80 -6.13 -7.98
C ARG A 4 -7.43 -7.36 -8.83
N ILE A 5 -6.68 -7.19 -9.91
CA ILE A 5 -6.18 -8.31 -10.71
C ILE A 5 -5.14 -9.12 -9.90
N GLY A 6 -4.23 -8.44 -9.22
CA GLY A 6 -3.24 -9.12 -8.36
C GLY A 6 -3.86 -9.87 -7.20
N GLU A 7 -4.96 -9.37 -6.62
CA GLU A 7 -5.73 -10.07 -5.58
C GLU A 7 -6.29 -11.41 -6.05
N LEU A 8 -6.55 -11.61 -7.36
CA LEU A 8 -7.04 -12.88 -7.90
C LEU A 8 -5.98 -14.00 -7.84
N SER A 9 -4.71 -13.64 -7.69
CA SER A 9 -3.62 -14.60 -7.51
C SER A 9 -3.49 -15.09 -6.06
N LEU A 10 -4.22 -14.47 -5.13
CA LEU A 10 -4.27 -14.88 -3.72
C LEU A 10 -5.45 -15.83 -3.50
N ALA A 11 -5.33 -16.70 -2.48
CA ALA A 11 -6.44 -17.50 -2.03
C ALA A 11 -7.60 -16.60 -1.50
N PRO A 12 -8.86 -17.06 -1.56
CA PRO A 12 -9.95 -16.38 -0.89
C PRO A 12 -9.64 -16.17 0.60
N ASN A 13 -9.91 -14.97 1.12
CA ASN A 13 -9.62 -14.58 2.51
C ASN A 13 -8.15 -14.77 2.95
N PHE A 14 -7.21 -14.66 2.02
CA PHE A 14 -5.79 -14.80 2.31
C PHE A 14 -5.34 -13.97 3.53
N ASP A 15 -4.78 -14.66 4.51
CA ASP A 15 -4.29 -14.13 5.80
C ASP A 15 -2.82 -14.49 6.04
N GLY A 16 -2.08 -14.76 4.95
CA GLY A 16 -0.65 -15.06 4.95
C GLY A 16 0.21 -13.88 4.52
N LEU A 17 1.51 -13.96 4.79
CA LEU A 17 2.50 -12.92 4.44
C LEU A 17 2.89 -12.99 2.96
N LEU A 18 3.26 -11.83 2.41
CA LEU A 18 3.95 -11.66 1.13
C LEU A 18 5.31 -10.99 1.37
N PRO A 19 6.33 -11.73 1.84
CA PRO A 19 7.65 -11.16 2.11
C PRO A 19 8.27 -10.56 0.85
N TRP A 20 8.92 -9.40 0.99
CA TRP A 20 9.65 -8.72 -0.10
C TRP A 20 10.80 -9.54 -0.70
N GLY A 21 11.38 -10.45 0.10
CA GLY A 21 12.45 -11.35 -0.33
C GLY A 21 12.03 -12.29 -1.46
N LEU A 22 10.75 -12.62 -1.57
CA LEU A 22 10.19 -13.38 -2.68
C LEU A 22 9.92 -12.42 -3.85
N ILE A 23 10.71 -12.55 -4.92
CA ILE A 23 10.75 -11.58 -6.02
C ILE A 23 9.38 -11.43 -6.69
N ASP A 24 8.61 -12.50 -6.81
CA ASP A 24 7.29 -12.51 -7.46
C ASP A 24 6.23 -11.72 -6.69
N ASN A 25 6.45 -11.43 -5.40
CA ASN A 25 5.54 -10.58 -4.61
C ASN A 25 5.70 -9.09 -4.95
N ARG A 26 6.88 -8.67 -5.42
CA ARG A 26 7.23 -7.26 -5.55
C ARG A 26 6.33 -6.50 -6.52
N PRO A 27 5.93 -7.04 -7.70
CA PRO A 27 5.00 -6.36 -8.59
C PRO A 27 3.67 -6.04 -7.91
N PHE A 28 3.10 -7.00 -7.17
CA PHE A 28 1.84 -6.79 -6.46
C PHE A 28 1.97 -5.74 -5.36
N LEU A 29 2.99 -5.85 -4.51
CA LEU A 29 3.22 -4.89 -3.42
C LEU A 29 3.51 -3.46 -3.94
N ARG A 30 4.24 -3.32 -5.06
CA ARG A 30 4.45 -2.02 -5.72
C ARG A 30 3.15 -1.46 -6.32
N CYS A 31 2.31 -2.32 -6.89
CA CYS A 31 1.01 -1.91 -7.40
C CYS A 31 0.11 -1.40 -6.27
N MET A 32 0.07 -2.09 -5.12
CA MET A 32 -0.63 -1.63 -3.93
C MET A 32 -0.10 -0.28 -3.45
N HIS A 33 1.23 -0.13 -3.38
CA HIS A 33 1.86 1.13 -2.95
C HIS A 33 1.44 2.32 -3.82
N GLY A 34 1.62 2.21 -5.13
CA GLY A 34 1.24 3.26 -6.07
C GLY A 34 -0.25 3.57 -6.00
N PHE A 35 -1.10 2.56 -5.84
CA PHE A 35 -2.54 2.76 -5.68
C PHE A 35 -2.89 3.52 -4.39
N GLY A 36 -2.28 3.16 -3.25
CA GLY A 36 -2.45 3.87 -1.98
C GLY A 36 -2.01 5.33 -2.07
N LEU A 37 -0.86 5.60 -2.71
CA LEU A 37 -0.37 6.97 -2.95
C LEU A 37 -1.32 7.78 -3.84
N CYS A 38 -1.86 7.18 -4.91
CA CYS A 38 -2.86 7.84 -5.76
C CYS A 38 -4.14 8.17 -4.99
N LEU A 39 -4.64 7.24 -4.17
CA LEU A 39 -5.81 7.48 -3.32
C LEU A 39 -5.57 8.65 -2.36
N TRP A 40 -4.38 8.69 -1.73
CA TRP A 40 -4.02 9.77 -0.83
C TRP A 40 -3.94 11.12 -1.54
N ARG A 41 -3.27 11.19 -2.71
CA ARG A 41 -3.22 12.40 -3.56
C ARG A 41 -4.60 12.90 -4.00
N LEU A 42 -5.58 12.00 -4.13
CA LEU A 42 -6.96 12.35 -4.45
C LEU A 42 -7.81 12.72 -3.21
N GLY A 43 -7.20 12.81 -2.02
CA GLY A 43 -7.91 13.10 -0.76
C GLY A 43 -8.79 11.94 -0.27
N ARG A 44 -8.62 10.73 -0.81
CA ARG A 44 -9.39 9.53 -0.43
C ARG A 44 -8.71 8.82 0.75
N PHE A 45 -8.58 9.52 1.87
CA PHE A 45 -7.79 9.13 3.04
C PHE A 45 -8.15 7.75 3.59
N GLU A 46 -9.44 7.48 3.82
CA GLU A 46 -9.93 6.20 4.34
C GLU A 46 -9.58 5.00 3.42
N GLU A 47 -9.59 5.22 2.12
CA GLU A 47 -9.25 4.17 1.16
C GLU A 47 -7.74 3.96 1.08
N ALA A 48 -6.96 5.04 1.09
CA ALA A 48 -5.51 4.97 1.15
C ALA A 48 -5.05 4.25 2.42
N GLY A 49 -5.62 4.60 3.58
CA GLY A 49 -5.34 3.98 4.87
C GLY A 49 -5.58 2.47 4.84
N ARG A 50 -6.72 2.01 4.32
CA ARG A 50 -7.01 0.57 4.17
C ARG A 50 -6.00 -0.17 3.29
N ILE A 51 -5.55 0.45 2.20
CA ILE A 51 -4.53 -0.16 1.33
C ILE A 51 -3.20 -0.24 2.08
N PHE A 52 -2.80 0.82 2.77
CA PHE A 52 -1.56 0.89 3.54
C PHE A 52 -1.54 -0.07 4.74
N ASP A 53 -2.62 -0.16 5.50
CA ASP A 53 -2.79 -1.17 6.55
C ASP A 53 -2.63 -2.58 6.02
N ARG A 54 -3.27 -2.87 4.87
CA ARG A 54 -3.15 -4.16 4.23
C ARG A 54 -1.72 -4.43 3.75
N MET A 55 -1.01 -3.42 3.25
CA MET A 55 0.41 -3.56 2.89
C MET A 55 1.29 -3.87 4.09
N LEU A 56 1.10 -3.18 5.23
CA LEU A 56 1.87 -3.43 6.45
C LEU A 56 1.57 -4.82 7.03
N TRP A 57 0.33 -5.29 6.89
CA TRP A 57 -0.01 -6.68 7.20
C TRP A 57 0.80 -7.62 6.30
N LEU A 58 0.72 -7.45 4.97
CA LEU A 58 1.28 -8.40 3.99
C LEU A 58 2.81 -8.42 3.99
N ASN A 59 3.44 -7.26 4.16
CA ASN A 59 4.88 -7.10 4.19
C ASN A 59 5.29 -6.22 5.39
N PRO A 60 5.40 -6.77 6.62
CA PRO A 60 5.75 -6.00 7.81
C PRO A 60 7.12 -5.33 7.74
N ALA A 61 8.04 -5.86 6.93
CA ALA A 61 9.33 -5.23 6.68
C ALA A 61 9.21 -3.90 5.93
N ASP A 62 8.06 -3.65 5.29
CA ASP A 62 7.65 -2.40 4.63
C ASP A 62 8.76 -1.76 3.82
N ASN A 63 9.21 -2.48 2.79
CA ASN A 63 10.28 -2.04 1.91
C ASN A 63 9.86 -0.86 1.01
N GLN A 64 8.56 -0.55 0.96
CA GLN A 64 7.98 0.54 0.21
C GLN A 64 7.94 1.85 1.00
N GLY A 65 7.99 1.78 2.34
CA GLY A 65 8.02 2.96 3.20
C GLY A 65 6.65 3.47 3.62
N VAL A 66 5.61 2.64 3.58
CA VAL A 66 4.25 3.00 4.01
C VAL A 66 4.20 3.44 5.48
N ARG A 67 5.03 2.85 6.34
CA ARG A 67 5.09 3.18 7.77
C ARG A 67 5.45 4.64 8.05
N PHE A 68 6.09 5.32 7.10
CA PHE A 68 6.52 6.71 7.23
C PHE A 68 5.45 7.72 6.79
N VAL A 69 4.32 7.25 6.27
CA VAL A 69 3.25 8.10 5.74
C VAL A 69 1.86 7.74 6.25
N ILE A 70 1.66 6.54 6.79
CA ILE A 70 0.33 6.04 7.15
C ILE A 70 -0.37 6.88 8.23
N ASP A 71 0.39 7.47 9.17
CA ASP A 71 -0.20 8.30 10.21
C ASP A 71 -0.69 9.65 9.67
N GLU A 72 -0.01 10.23 8.67
CA GLU A 72 -0.50 11.43 7.95
C GLU A 72 -1.77 11.13 7.19
N VAL A 73 -1.82 9.97 6.50
CA VAL A 73 -3.00 9.51 5.78
C VAL A 73 -4.18 9.33 6.74
N ARG A 74 -3.97 8.70 7.90
CA ARG A 74 -4.99 8.50 8.94
C ARG A 74 -5.44 9.81 9.58
N ALA A 75 -4.54 10.79 9.71
CA ALA A 75 -4.86 12.12 10.19
C ALA A 75 -5.62 12.98 9.15
N GLY A 76 -5.77 12.50 7.91
CA GLY A 76 -6.38 13.26 6.83
C GLY A 76 -5.50 14.42 6.34
N THR A 77 -4.19 14.37 6.61
CA THR A 77 -3.24 15.36 6.13
C THR A 77 -3.17 15.24 4.61
N ALA A 78 -3.51 16.32 3.90
CA ALA A 78 -3.43 16.35 2.45
C ALA A 78 -2.01 16.04 1.99
N TRP A 79 -1.87 15.47 0.80
CA TRP A 79 -0.56 15.35 0.17
C TRP A 79 -0.02 16.76 -0.11
N GLU A 80 0.78 17.29 0.79
CA GLU A 80 1.60 18.47 0.51
C GLU A 80 2.66 18.06 -0.51
N ASP A 81 3.10 18.98 -1.36
CA ASP A 81 4.25 18.78 -2.26
C ASP A 81 5.49 18.51 -1.40
N ARG A 82 5.62 17.28 -0.87
CA ARG A 82 6.87 16.71 -0.38
C ARG A 82 7.80 16.82 -1.57
N GLN A 83 8.56 17.92 -1.60
CA GLN A 83 9.60 18.17 -2.57
C GLN A 83 10.45 16.89 -2.61
N GLU A 84 10.59 16.35 -3.81
CA GLU A 84 11.50 15.25 -4.09
C GLU A 84 12.91 15.71 -3.65
N GLU A 85 13.40 15.20 -2.51
CA GLU A 85 14.84 15.12 -2.25
C GLU A 85 15.43 13.95 -3.04
#